data_AF-L0ANE8-F1
#
_entry.id   AF-L0ANE8-F1
#
_cell.length_a   1.000
_cell.length_b   1.000
_cell.length_c   1.000
_cell.angle_alpha   90.00
_cell.angle_beta   90.00
_cell.angle_gamma   90.00
#
_symmetry.space_group_name_H-M   'P 1'
#
loop_
_entity.id
_entity.type
_entity.pdbx_description
1 polymer ?
#
loop_
_entity_poly.entity_id
_entity_poly.type
_entity_poly.pdbx_seq_one_letter_code
_entity_poly.pdbx_strand_id
1 'polypeptide(L)'
;MISAATGAMALVIVSLVKDHSLQYLLAATILAGLIQIVAGMIKLGGLMRFVSKSVVTGFVNALAILIFLAQLPELTNVTWHVYALTASGLAIIYLLPRITTVLPSPLVTIVVLTAITMWFGIDVRTVGVTRYATYFSHSRYPFVL
;
A
#
# COMPACT_ATOMS: atom_id res chain seq x y z
N MET A 1 13.75 14.11 -7.55
CA MET A 1 12.96 13.22 -6.67
C MET A 1 11.53 13.20 -7.19
N ILE A 2 10.89 12.04 -7.22
CA ILE A 2 9.49 11.90 -7.63
C ILE A 2 8.63 11.96 -6.36
N SER A 3 7.58 12.78 -6.36
CA SER A 3 6.59 12.83 -5.27
C SER A 3 5.39 11.97 -5.65
N ALA A 4 5.06 10.98 -4.82
CA ALA A 4 3.95 10.05 -5.02
C ALA A 4 3.42 9.56 -3.67
N ALA A 5 2.29 8.84 -3.68
CA ALA A 5 1.75 8.20 -2.49
C ALA A 5 2.73 7.12 -1.98
N THR A 6 3.16 7.24 -0.72
CA THR A 6 4.06 6.28 -0.07
C THR A 6 3.31 5.42 0.93
N GLY A 7 3.80 4.21 1.19
CA GLY A 7 3.24 3.31 2.21
C GLY A 7 3.24 3.95 3.61
N ALA A 8 4.21 4.81 3.91
CA ALA A 8 4.31 5.53 5.18
C ALA A 8 3.08 6.40 5.46
N MET A 9 2.63 7.17 4.47
CA MET A 9 1.45 8.01 4.61
C MET A 9 0.18 7.16 4.66
N ALA A 10 0.09 6.10 3.85
CA ALA A 10 -1.06 5.22 3.83
C ALA A 10 -1.34 4.60 5.20
N LEU A 11 -0.31 4.07 5.88
CA LEU A 11 -0.46 3.42 7.18
C LEU A 11 -1.02 4.35 8.27
N VAL A 12 -0.70 5.65 8.22
CA VAL A 12 -1.22 6.65 9.18
C VAL A 12 -2.65 7.06 8.83
N ILE A 13 -2.97 7.14 7.54
CA ILE A 13 -4.27 7.61 7.06
C ILE A 13 -5.36 6.54 7.21
N VAL A 14 -5.01 5.25 7.17
CA VAL A 14 -5.98 4.14 7.29
C VAL A 14 -6.81 4.24 8.57
N SER A 15 -6.20 4.55 9.72
CA SER A 15 -6.94 4.72 10.98
C SER A 15 -7.84 5.96 10.96
N LEU A 16 -7.35 7.08 10.40
CA LEU A 16 -8.16 8.29 10.25
C LEU A 16 -9.42 8.05 9.42
N VAL A 17 -9.30 7.38 8.27
CA VAL A 17 -10.45 7.07 7.40
C VAL A 17 -11.42 6.11 8.08
N LYS A 18 -10.88 5.11 8.80
CA LYS A 18 -11.69 4.13 9.51
C LYS A 18 -12.58 4.78 10.57
N ASP A 19 -12.05 5.75 11.30
CA ASP A 19 -12.75 6.36 12.44
C ASP A 19 -13.55 7.61 12.04
N HIS A 20 -13.11 8.35 11.02
CA HIS A 20 -13.63 9.69 10.69
C HIS A 20 -14.09 9.85 9.25
N SER A 21 -14.15 8.79 8.43
CA SER A 21 -14.54 8.81 7.01
C SER A 21 -13.56 9.54 6.06
N LEU A 22 -13.82 9.43 4.76
CA LEU A 22 -12.91 9.90 3.70
C LEU A 22 -12.77 11.43 3.67
N GLN A 23 -13.82 12.17 4.05
CA GLN A 23 -13.81 13.63 4.04
C GLN A 23 -12.72 14.20 4.96
N TYR A 24 -12.46 13.52 6.09
CA TYR A 24 -11.43 13.93 7.04
C TYR A 24 -10.02 13.65 6.53
N LEU A 25 -9.80 12.64 5.69
CA LEU A 25 -8.53 12.45 4.98
C LEU A 25 -8.22 13.68 4.11
N LEU A 26 -9.20 14.14 3.34
CA LEU A 26 -9.00 15.30 2.46
C LEU A 26 -8.69 16.56 3.28
N ALA A 27 -9.46 16.81 4.34
CA ALA A 27 -9.22 17.91 5.26
C ALA A 27 -7.82 17.85 5.89
N ALA A 28 -7.43 16.68 6.40
CA ALA A 28 -6.10 16.46 7.00
C ALA A 28 -4.96 16.63 5.98
N THR A 29 -5.16 16.22 4.73
CA THR A 29 -4.15 16.37 3.65
C THR A 29 -3.94 17.83 3.30
N ILE A 30 -5.03 18.61 3.17
CA ILE A 30 -4.95 20.06 2.95
C ILE A 30 -4.24 20.73 4.13
N LEU A 31 -4.62 20.39 5.36
CA LEU A 31 -4.00 20.93 6.57
C LEU A 31 -2.51 20.60 6.66
N ALA A 32 -2.13 19.36 6.37
CA ALA A 32 -0.73 18.92 6.34
C ALA A 32 0.08 19.72 5.31
N GLY A 33 -0.47 19.95 4.11
CA GLY A 33 0.15 20.79 3.09
C GLY A 33 0.35 22.24 3.55
N LEU A 34 -0.65 22.83 4.20
CA LEU A 34 -0.54 24.17 4.79
C LEU A 34 0.55 24.23 5.87
N ILE A 35 0.61 23.25 6.76
CA ILE A 35 1.66 23.15 7.80
C ILE A 35 3.04 23.03 7.15
N GLN A 36 3.18 22.22 6.09
CA GLN A 36 4.43 22.07 5.35
C GLN A 36 4.88 23.39 4.68
N ILE A 37 3.95 24.14 4.07
CA ILE A 37 4.25 25.46 3.49
C ILE A 37 4.75 26.41 4.58
N VAL A 38 4.05 26.50 5.72
CA VAL A 38 4.46 27.34 6.85
C VAL A 38 5.84 26.94 7.36
N ALA A 39 6.06 25.65 7.63
CA ALA A 39 7.35 25.12 8.08
C ALA A 39 8.49 25.39 7.07
N GLY A 40 8.19 25.37 5.77
CA GLY A 40 9.11 25.76 4.71
C GLY A 40 9.46 27.26 4.74
N MET A 41 8.47 28.13 4.95
CA MET A 41 8.68 29.59 5.05
C MET A 41 9.60 29.96 6.22
N ILE A 42 9.45 29.30 7.37
CA ILE A 42 10.34 29.50 8.53
C ILE A 42 11.61 28.64 8.51
N LYS A 43 11.90 27.97 7.38
CA LYS A 43 13.13 27.20 7.11
C LYS A 43 13.43 26.09 8.13
N LEU A 44 12.40 25.42 8.64
CA LEU A 44 12.55 24.29 9.58
C LEU A 44 13.21 23.04 8.98
N GLY A 45 13.47 23.01 7.67
CA GLY A 45 14.17 21.90 7.02
C GLY A 45 15.54 21.61 7.64
N GLY A 46 16.24 22.64 8.14
CA GLY A 46 17.50 22.46 8.85
C GLY A 46 17.38 21.73 10.20
N LEU A 47 16.20 21.76 10.83
CA LEU A 47 15.92 21.08 12.09
C LEU A 47 15.79 19.57 11.94
N MET A 48 15.48 19.08 10.72
CA MET A 48 15.39 17.65 10.44
C MET A 48 16.69 16.89 10.72
N ARG A 49 17.84 17.58 10.71
CA ARG A 49 19.15 16.97 11.06
C ARG A 49 19.25 16.53 12.52
N PHE A 50 18.38 17.04 13.40
CA PHE A 50 18.33 16.66 14.81
C PHE A 50 17.51 15.38 15.06
N VAL A 51 16.79 14.90 14.05
CA VAL A 51 16.12 13.60 14.13
C VAL A 51 17.21 12.52 14.12
N SER A 52 17.29 11.77 15.22
CA SER A 52 18.29 10.71 15.37
C SER A 52 18.15 9.66 14.27
N LYS A 53 19.29 9.17 13.75
CA LYS A 53 19.33 8.05 12.81
C LYS A 53 18.59 6.82 13.35
N SER A 54 18.65 6.58 14.66
CA SER A 54 17.95 5.45 15.30
C SER A 54 16.44 5.55 15.15
N VAL A 55 15.87 6.76 15.20
CA VAL A 55 14.43 6.99 15.02
C VAL A 55 14.03 6.69 13.58
N VAL A 56 14.81 7.18 12.61
CA VAL A 56 14.53 6.96 11.18
C VAL A 56 14.65 5.47 10.83
N THR A 57 15.71 4.78 11.27
CA THR A 57 15.88 3.34 11.03
C THR A 57 14.80 2.52 11.73
N GLY A 58 14.46 2.86 12.97
CA GLY A 58 13.36 2.21 13.70
C GLY A 58 12.03 2.38 12.99
N PHE A 59 11.73 3.59 12.52
CA PHE A 59 10.53 3.89 11.74
C PHE A 59 10.47 3.08 10.43
N VAL A 60 11.58 3.02 9.67
CA VAL A 60 11.62 2.26 8.40
C VAL A 60 11.46 0.75 8.63
N ASN A 61 12.08 0.20 9.67
CA ASN A 61 11.91 -1.23 10.01
C ASN A 61 10.48 -1.55 10.44
N ALA A 62 9.88 -0.70 11.29
CA ALA A 62 8.49 -0.84 11.70
C ALA A 62 7.55 -0.76 10.49
N LEU A 63 7.80 0.18 9.58
CA LEU A 63 7.04 0.34 8.34
C LEU A 63 7.12 -0.89 7.45
N ALA A 64 8.31 -1.48 7.27
CA ALA A 64 8.49 -2.70 6.48
C ALA A 64 7.69 -3.87 7.07
N ILE A 65 7.76 -4.05 8.39
CA ILE A 65 6.99 -5.07 9.11
C ILE A 65 5.49 -4.82 8.97
N LEU A 66 5.02 -3.58 9.14
CA LEU A 66 3.60 -3.22 9.01
C LEU A 66 3.07 -3.47 7.60
N ILE A 67 3.83 -3.13 6.56
CA ILE A 67 3.45 -3.42 5.17
C ILE A 67 3.34 -4.93 4.96
N PHE A 68 4.31 -5.71 5.47
CA PHE A 68 4.28 -7.16 5.38
C PHE A 68 3.08 -7.77 6.13
N LEU A 69 2.81 -7.30 7.35
CA LEU A 69 1.67 -7.73 8.16
C LEU A 69 0.34 -7.43 7.45
N ALA A 70 0.22 -6.27 6.80
CA ALA A 70 -0.97 -5.89 6.03
C ALA A 70 -1.20 -6.77 4.77
N GLN A 71 -0.25 -7.62 4.39
CA GLN A 71 -0.46 -8.62 3.32
C GLN A 71 -0.95 -9.97 3.87
N LEU A 72 -0.79 -10.24 5.17
CA LEU A 72 -1.12 -11.55 5.74
C LEU A 72 -2.60 -11.95 5.58
N PRO A 73 -3.59 -11.07 5.79
CA PRO A 73 -5.00 -11.47 5.63
C PRO A 73 -5.33 -11.96 4.22
N GLU A 74 -4.68 -11.40 3.21
CA GLU A 74 -4.83 -11.82 1.81
C GLU A 74 -4.28 -13.24 1.54
N LEU A 75 -3.51 -13.79 2.48
CA LEU A 75 -2.96 -15.15 2.44
C LEU A 75 -3.60 -16.10 3.47
N THR A 76 -4.61 -15.66 4.22
CA THR A 76 -5.29 -16.48 5.24
C THR A 76 -6.65 -16.97 4.76
N ASN A 77 -6.96 -18.26 5.02
CA ASN A 77 -8.22 -18.90 4.63
C ASN A 77 -8.55 -18.72 3.13
N VAL A 78 -7.54 -18.90 2.27
CA VAL A 78 -7.65 -18.74 0.81
C VAL A 78 -7.43 -20.05 0.08
N THR A 79 -7.83 -20.08 -1.20
CA THR A 79 -7.61 -21.24 -2.07
C THR A 79 -6.13 -21.38 -2.43
N TRP A 80 -5.71 -22.59 -2.81
CA TRP A 80 -4.32 -22.85 -3.19
C TRP A 80 -3.86 -21.99 -4.39
N HIS A 81 -4.80 -21.57 -5.25
CA HIS A 81 -4.52 -20.68 -6.37
C HIS A 81 -3.88 -19.36 -5.91
N VAL A 82 -4.28 -18.82 -4.75
CA VAL A 82 -3.69 -17.60 -4.20
C VAL A 82 -2.21 -17.79 -3.86
N TYR A 83 -1.86 -18.93 -3.26
CA TYR A 83 -0.45 -19.25 -2.98
C TYR A 83 0.36 -19.46 -4.26
N ALA A 84 -0.21 -20.14 -5.26
CA ALA A 84 0.44 -20.37 -6.55
C ALA A 84 0.68 -19.04 -7.31
N LEU A 85 -0.32 -18.16 -7.35
CA LEU A 85 -0.22 -16.83 -7.96
C LEU A 85 0.78 -15.95 -7.22
N THR A 86 0.79 -15.98 -5.89
CA THR A 86 1.74 -15.22 -5.07
C THR A 86 3.18 -15.69 -5.32
N ALA A 87 3.42 -17.00 -5.28
CA ALA A 87 4.73 -17.58 -5.56
C ALA A 87 5.19 -17.26 -6.99
N SER A 88 4.29 -17.36 -7.97
CA SER A 88 4.57 -17.00 -9.36
C SER A 88 4.87 -15.52 -9.52
N GLY A 89 4.13 -14.64 -8.85
CA GLY A 89 4.36 -13.21 -8.88
C GLY A 89 5.72 -12.83 -8.30
N LEU A 90 6.10 -13.42 -7.17
CA LEU A 90 7.44 -13.26 -6.59
C LEU A 90 8.53 -13.80 -7.52
N ALA A 91 8.30 -14.96 -8.14
CA ALA A 91 9.24 -15.53 -9.10
C ALA A 91 9.48 -14.59 -10.29
N ILE A 92 8.42 -14.00 -10.87
CA ILE A 92 8.55 -13.00 -11.94
C ILE A 92 9.29 -11.76 -11.44
N ILE A 93 8.92 -11.21 -10.27
CA ILE A 93 9.55 -10.00 -9.71
C ILE A 93 11.06 -10.17 -9.55
N TYR A 94 11.52 -11.31 -9.01
CA TYR A 94 12.94 -11.55 -8.73
C TYR A 94 13.73 -12.09 -9.92
N LEU A 95 13.12 -12.90 -10.79
CA LEU A 95 13.85 -13.62 -11.84
C LEU A 95 13.83 -12.90 -13.19
N LEU A 96 12.71 -12.25 -13.56
CA LEU A 96 12.60 -11.50 -14.81
C LEU A 96 13.68 -10.42 -14.99
N PRO A 97 14.02 -9.58 -13.98
CA PRO A 97 15.05 -8.56 -14.16
C PRO A 97 16.45 -9.14 -14.39
N ARG A 98 16.67 -10.44 -14.14
CA ARG A 98 17.93 -11.12 -14.49
C ARG A 98 18.02 -11.47 -15.98
N ILE A 99 16.89 -11.50 -16.68
CA ILE A 99 16.81 -11.82 -18.11
C ILE A 99 16.65 -10.54 -18.93
N THR A 100 15.75 -9.64 -18.51
CA THR A 100 15.50 -8.36 -19.20
C THR A 100 15.20 -7.25 -18.20
N THR A 101 15.77 -6.08 -18.44
CA THR A 101 15.59 -4.87 -17.62
C THR A 101 14.81 -3.78 -18.33
N VAL A 102 14.34 -4.03 -19.56
CA VAL A 102 13.60 -3.04 -20.37
C VAL A 102 12.26 -2.70 -19.75
N LEU A 103 11.61 -3.68 -19.13
CA LEU A 103 10.30 -3.53 -18.50
C LEU A 103 10.41 -3.72 -16.98
N PRO A 104 9.76 -2.85 -16.18
CA PRO A 104 9.66 -3.05 -14.74
C PRO A 104 8.97 -4.38 -14.41
N SER A 105 9.63 -5.26 -13.66
CA SER A 105 9.08 -6.57 -13.32
C SER A 105 7.73 -6.53 -12.59
N PRO A 106 7.41 -5.55 -11.71
CA PRO A 106 6.08 -5.47 -11.11
C PRO A 106 4.96 -5.24 -12.12
N LEU A 107 5.23 -4.47 -13.19
CA LEU A 107 4.25 -4.25 -14.26
C LEU A 107 3.96 -5.54 -15.00
N VAL A 108 5.01 -6.28 -15.36
CA VAL A 108 4.88 -7.57 -16.05
C VAL A 108 4.11 -8.57 -15.18
N THR A 109 4.42 -8.64 -13.88
CA THR A 109 3.69 -9.48 -12.93
C THR A 109 2.19 -9.18 -12.94
N ILE A 110 1.79 -7.92 -12.82
CA ILE A 110 0.37 -7.53 -12.81
C ILE A 110 -0.31 -7.97 -14.11
N VAL A 111 0.25 -7.60 -15.26
CA VAL A 111 -0.35 -7.90 -16.57
C VAL A 111 -0.48 -9.41 -16.79
N VAL A 112 0.58 -10.17 -16.53
CA VAL A 112 0.61 -11.61 -16.76
C VAL A 112 -0.35 -12.34 -15.83
N LEU A 113 -0.31 -12.05 -14.52
CA LEU A 113 -1.18 -12.75 -13.57
C LEU A 113 -2.64 -12.39 -13.79
N THR A 114 -2.98 -11.13 -14.11
CA THR A 114 -4.35 -10.75 -14.48
C THR A 114 -4.81 -11.49 -15.74
N ALA A 115 -3.98 -11.59 -16.78
CA ALA A 115 -4.35 -12.33 -17.98
C ALA A 115 -4.60 -13.82 -17.69
N ILE A 116 -3.76 -14.45 -16.87
CA ILE A 116 -3.92 -15.85 -16.46
C ILE A 116 -5.21 -16.04 -15.67
N THR A 117 -5.48 -15.23 -14.66
CA THR A 117 -6.68 -15.41 -13.83
C THR A 117 -7.96 -15.19 -14.61
N MET A 118 -7.98 -14.23 -15.54
CA MET A 118 -9.13 -13.99 -16.42
C MET A 118 -9.33 -15.14 -17.43
N TRP A 119 -8.26 -15.63 -18.05
CA TRP A 119 -8.37 -16.67 -19.08
C TRP A 119 -8.81 -18.02 -18.50
N PHE A 120 -8.27 -18.39 -17.35
CA PHE A 120 -8.61 -19.64 -16.66
C PHE A 120 -9.81 -19.52 -15.73
N GLY A 121 -10.41 -18.33 -15.59
CA GLY A 121 -11.57 -18.10 -14.71
C GLY A 121 -11.28 -18.40 -13.24
N ILE A 122 -10.05 -18.14 -12.78
CA ILE A 122 -9.62 -18.45 -11.42
C ILE A 122 -10.30 -17.47 -10.46
N ASP A 123 -11.17 -17.99 -9.59
CA ASP A 123 -11.87 -17.20 -8.59
C ASP A 123 -10.96 -16.86 -7.40
N VAL A 124 -10.46 -15.62 -7.42
CA VAL A 124 -9.63 -15.02 -6.36
C VAL A 124 -10.12 -13.61 -6.07
N ARG A 125 -9.72 -13.07 -4.92
CA ARG A 125 -10.06 -11.70 -4.53
C ARG A 125 -9.58 -10.73 -5.61
N THR A 126 -10.51 -9.93 -6.16
CA THR A 126 -10.23 -8.94 -7.20
C THR A 126 -10.39 -7.53 -6.66
N VAL A 127 -9.63 -6.59 -7.24
CA VAL A 127 -9.72 -5.16 -6.94
C VAL A 127 -10.89 -4.45 -7.63
N GLY A 128 -11.46 -5.08 -8.68
CA GLY A 128 -12.46 -4.46 -9.57
C GLY A 128 -13.91 -4.56 -9.09
N VAL A 129 -14.22 -5.43 -8.12
CA VAL A 129 -15.55 -5.47 -7.50
C VAL A 129 -15.53 -4.56 -6.30
N THR A 130 -15.85 -3.29 -6.55
CA THR A 130 -16.17 -2.25 -5.59
C THR A 130 -17.15 -2.78 -4.53
N ARG A 131 -16.61 -3.36 -3.45
CA ARG A 131 -17.30 -3.60 -2.17
C ARG A 131 -17.84 -2.28 -1.56
N TYR A 132 -17.61 -1.13 -2.18
CA TYR A 132 -18.15 0.14 -1.71
C TYR A 132 -19.68 0.23 -1.77
N ALA A 133 -20.36 -0.49 -2.67
CA ALA A 133 -21.83 -0.44 -2.74
C ALA A 133 -22.53 -1.13 -1.53
N THR A 134 -21.90 -2.13 -0.92
CA THR A 134 -22.48 -2.87 0.22
C THR A 134 -21.93 -2.39 1.58
N TYR A 135 -20.69 -1.88 1.61
CA TYR A 135 -20.06 -1.36 2.84
C TYR A 135 -20.55 0.03 3.25
N PHE A 136 -21.12 0.81 2.31
CA PHE A 136 -21.72 2.10 2.64
C PHE A 136 -23.09 1.95 3.35
N SER A 137 -23.69 0.75 3.34
CA SER A 137 -25.01 0.50 3.93
C SER A 137 -24.96 -0.16 5.32
N HIS A 138 -23.94 -0.97 5.64
CA HIS A 138 -23.91 -1.74 6.89
C HIS A 138 -22.53 -1.74 7.57
N SER A 139 -22.38 -0.86 8.56
CA SER A 139 -21.24 -0.73 9.49
C SER A 139 -21.07 -1.93 10.44
N ARG A 140 -20.75 -3.13 9.95
CA ARG A 140 -20.45 -4.30 10.83
C ARG A 140 -19.38 -5.27 10.32
N TYR A 141 -18.29 -4.79 9.74
CA TYR A 141 -17.07 -5.61 9.65
C TYR A 141 -15.86 -4.83 10.14
N PRO A 142 -15.04 -5.39 11.05
CA PRO A 142 -13.80 -4.75 11.43
C PRO A 142 -12.89 -4.75 10.20
N PHE A 143 -12.41 -3.57 9.82
CA PHE A 143 -11.18 -3.45 9.04
C PHE A 143 -10.08 -4.13 9.86
N VAL A 144 -9.82 -5.40 9.56
CA VAL A 144 -8.61 -6.12 9.91
C VAL A 144 -7.60 -5.72 8.85
N LEU A 145 -6.49 -5.12 9.31
CA LEU A 145 -5.27 -4.92 8.53
C LEU A 145 -4.88 -6.20 7.84
#